data_AF-A0A367I5M7-F1
#
_entry.id   AF-A0A367I5M7-F1
#
_cell.length_a   1.000
_cell.length_b   1.000
_cell.length_c   1.000
_cell.angle_alpha   90.00
_cell.angle_beta   90.00
_cell.angle_gamma   90.00
#
_symmetry.space_group_name_H-M   'P 1'
#
loop_
_entity.id
_entity.type
_entity.pdbx_description
1 polymer ?
#
loop_
_entity_poly.entity_id
_entity_poly.type
_entity_poly.pdbx_seq_one_letter_code
_entity_poly.pdbx_strand_id
1 'polypeptide(L)'
;MANEGKYVIHATIKADGTVARKDVVGAIFGQTEGLLGEDLQLRKLQRTGRIGHVDVNLNNNKGRVKGEITMTSSIDQVSTAVIGAALETIDRIGPCKAVIRVQRIENIHSAKRDTVIDRAKSLLMEMIETGADESKNILDEVRAVLTVDTEIEFHGMTAGPNVKNSEAIIIVEGRNDVRNLLKFGIKNAVATMGSGLKPELIELAGKKKSVTAFLDGDRGGRLLLMEISGSLGKSLTHVAMAPQSREVEHLEGKVVTKCLNQKEAANKAVSRITAEMAKDDDKSVGRGSAALEAPDDVKGWAGMMDGLKRNQAIIVLEDGSGSEPVGAAGLESALTDAEGAQGIVFAGKVSNRIFELASGAGIGNVLGKTVGNVTLKGGVQAFGINDL
;
A
#
# COMPACT_ATOMS: atom_id res chain seq x y z
N MET A 1 -15.66 39.86 15.19
CA MET A 1 -16.32 38.61 14.75
C MET A 1 -16.30 37.66 15.93
N ALA A 2 -17.46 37.22 16.40
CA ALA A 2 -17.53 36.25 17.51
C ALA A 2 -16.88 34.95 17.04
N ASN A 3 -15.88 34.48 17.78
CA ASN A 3 -15.19 33.24 17.47
C ASN A 3 -16.17 32.10 17.76
N GLU A 4 -16.84 31.57 16.73
CA GLU A 4 -17.69 30.39 16.90
C GLU A 4 -16.82 29.26 17.47
N GLY A 5 -17.27 28.63 18.55
CA GLY A 5 -16.49 27.61 19.26
C GLY A 5 -16.00 26.52 18.30
N LYS A 6 -14.75 26.07 18.41
CA LYS A 6 -14.22 24.98 17.59
C LYS A 6 -14.64 23.61 18.11
N TYR A 7 -14.74 23.51 19.43
CA TYR A 7 -15.08 22.31 20.17
C TYR A 7 -16.21 22.60 21.17
N VAL A 8 -16.98 21.57 21.49
CA VAL A 8 -18.01 21.59 22.54
C VAL A 8 -17.73 20.45 23.50
N ILE A 9 -17.50 20.79 24.77
CA ILE A 9 -17.37 19.83 25.85
C ILE A 9 -18.78 19.53 26.39
N HIS A 10 -19.19 18.27 26.32
CA HIS A 10 -20.43 17.77 26.90
C HIS A 10 -20.10 17.00 28.17
N ALA A 11 -20.61 17.44 29.32
CA ALA A 11 -20.39 16.79 30.60
C ALA A 11 -21.71 16.60 31.36
N THR A 12 -21.75 15.57 32.20
CA THR A 12 -22.87 15.31 33.12
C THR A 12 -22.46 15.62 34.54
N ILE A 13 -23.38 16.18 35.31
CA ILE A 13 -23.21 16.50 36.73
C ILE A 13 -24.20 15.69 37.57
N LYS A 14 -23.74 15.15 38.70
CA LYS A 14 -24.57 14.58 39.77
C LYS A 14 -24.17 15.21 41.09
N ALA A 15 -25.13 15.65 41.89
CA ALA A 15 -24.87 16.21 43.22
C ALA A 15 -25.91 15.72 44.24
N ASP A 16 -25.44 15.47 45.46
CA ASP A 16 -26.28 15.06 46.59
C ASP A 16 -26.67 16.29 47.43
N GLY A 17 -27.87 16.80 47.17
CA GLY A 17 -28.47 17.97 47.81
C GLY A 17 -29.09 18.94 46.79
N THR A 18 -29.30 20.19 47.21
CA THR A 18 -29.87 21.24 46.35
C THR A 18 -28.75 22.14 45.84
N VAL A 19 -28.61 22.22 44.51
CA VAL A 19 -27.57 22.98 43.82
C VAL A 19 -28.23 23.87 42.78
N ALA A 20 -27.85 25.15 42.72
CA ALA A 20 -28.32 26.07 41.70
C ALA A 20 -27.29 26.22 40.56
N ARG A 21 -27.77 26.68 39.39
CA ARG A 21 -26.91 26.97 38.21
C ARG A 21 -25.71 27.85 38.57
N LYS A 22 -25.92 28.89 39.37
CA LYS A 22 -24.86 29.82 39.82
C LYS A 22 -23.75 29.14 40.60
N ASP A 23 -24.08 28.10 41.38
CA ASP A 23 -23.12 27.37 42.20
C ASP A 23 -22.25 26.47 41.33
N VAL A 24 -22.84 25.82 40.32
CA VAL A 24 -22.12 25.01 39.32
C VAL A 24 -21.13 25.86 38.54
N VAL A 25 -21.59 27.01 38.02
CA VAL A 25 -20.73 27.96 37.32
C VAL A 25 -19.63 28.46 38.24
N GLY A 26 -19.96 28.82 39.48
CA GLY A 26 -18.98 29.25 40.48
C GLY A 26 -17.90 28.21 40.76
N ALA A 27 -18.29 26.93 40.90
CA ALA A 27 -17.35 25.83 41.11
C ALA A 27 -16.46 25.59 39.88
N ILE A 28 -17.03 25.63 38.67
CA ILE A 28 -16.27 25.47 37.42
C ILE A 28 -15.19 26.54 37.31
N PHE A 29 -15.52 27.82 37.49
CA PHE A 29 -14.52 28.87 37.38
C PHE A 29 -13.61 28.96 38.60
N GLY A 30 -14.05 28.59 39.80
CA GLY A 30 -13.27 28.74 41.02
C GLY A 30 -12.30 27.59 41.30
N GLN A 31 -12.73 26.34 41.12
CA GLN A 31 -11.91 25.17 41.46
C GLN A 31 -10.97 24.75 40.34
N THR A 32 -11.25 25.13 39.09
CA THR A 32 -10.31 24.92 37.98
C THR A 32 -9.25 26.04 37.92
N GLU A 33 -9.48 27.17 38.60
CA GLU A 33 -8.50 28.24 38.76
C GLU A 33 -7.33 27.77 39.65
N GLY A 34 -6.12 27.79 39.11
CA GLY A 34 -4.89 27.36 39.80
C GLY A 34 -4.44 25.92 39.49
N LEU A 35 -5.32 25.06 38.97
CA LEU A 35 -4.95 23.76 38.40
C LEU A 35 -4.42 23.89 36.96
N LEU A 36 -4.96 24.88 36.25
CA LEU A 36 -4.65 25.20 34.88
C LEU A 36 -3.62 26.34 34.87
N GLY A 37 -2.54 26.19 34.10
CA GLY A 37 -1.53 27.24 33.92
C GLY A 37 -2.12 28.58 33.44
N GLU A 38 -1.36 29.68 33.49
CA GLU A 38 -1.87 31.04 33.24
C GLU A 38 -2.56 31.24 31.87
N ASP A 39 -2.23 30.41 30.89
CA ASP A 39 -2.82 30.46 29.55
C ASP A 39 -4.15 29.70 29.43
N LEU A 40 -4.46 28.83 30.39
CA LEU A 40 -5.66 27.99 30.42
C LEU A 40 -6.68 28.40 31.48
N GLN A 41 -6.50 29.56 32.12
CA GLN A 41 -7.45 30.10 33.08
C GLN A 41 -8.80 30.41 32.43
N LEU A 42 -9.86 29.75 32.90
CA LEU A 42 -11.20 29.82 32.29
C LEU A 42 -11.77 31.25 32.26
N ARG A 43 -11.56 32.07 33.30
CA ARG A 43 -12.04 33.46 33.31
C ARG A 43 -11.35 34.32 32.24
N LYS A 44 -10.03 34.15 32.05
CA LYS A 44 -9.25 34.84 31.02
C LYS A 44 -9.69 34.39 29.63
N LEU A 45 -9.88 33.08 29.44
CA LEU A 45 -10.35 32.51 28.18
C LEU A 45 -11.77 32.96 27.83
N GLN A 46 -12.67 33.09 28.81
CA GLN A 46 -14.01 33.62 28.59
C GLN A 46 -14.00 35.10 28.22
N ARG A 47 -13.21 35.94 28.92
CA ARG A 47 -13.07 37.38 28.60
C ARG A 47 -12.47 37.63 27.22
N THR A 48 -11.58 36.73 26.77
CA THR A 48 -10.94 36.81 25.45
C THR A 48 -11.77 36.13 24.34
N GLY A 49 -12.96 35.60 24.67
CA GLY A 49 -13.84 34.94 23.72
C GLY A 49 -13.32 33.59 23.21
N ARG A 50 -12.32 33.01 23.87
CA ARG A 50 -11.75 31.70 23.55
C ARG A 50 -12.55 30.54 24.14
N ILE A 51 -13.33 30.81 25.18
CA ILE A 51 -14.34 29.91 25.74
C ILE A 51 -15.66 30.67 25.78
N GLY A 52 -16.75 30.01 25.41
CA GLY A 52 -18.09 30.59 25.46
C GLY A 52 -18.71 30.55 26.85
N HIS A 53 -20.03 30.71 26.89
CA HIS A 53 -20.77 30.56 28.13
C HIS A 53 -20.86 29.08 28.54
N VAL A 54 -20.87 28.85 29.86
CA VAL A 54 -21.13 27.54 30.43
C VAL A 54 -22.64 27.40 30.59
N ASP A 55 -23.22 26.56 29.76
CA ASP A 55 -24.63 26.22 29.83
C ASP A 55 -24.81 25.05 30.78
N VAL A 56 -25.73 25.20 31.73
CA VAL A 56 -25.97 24.21 32.77
C VAL A 56 -27.47 23.99 32.89
N ASN A 57 -27.90 22.78 32.57
CA ASN A 57 -29.28 22.33 32.72
C ASN A 57 -29.36 21.36 33.88
N LEU A 58 -30.08 21.74 34.94
CA LEU A 58 -30.23 20.94 36.15
C LEU A 58 -31.66 20.45 36.31
N ASN A 59 -31.80 19.19 36.72
CA ASN A 59 -33.05 18.59 37.12
C ASN A 59 -32.91 18.10 38.58
N ASN A 60 -33.77 18.61 39.45
CA ASN A 60 -33.76 18.28 40.87
C ASN A 60 -34.92 17.33 41.19
N ASN A 61 -34.61 16.19 41.78
CA ASN A 61 -35.62 15.24 42.24
C ASN A 61 -35.28 14.71 43.63
N LYS A 62 -36.15 14.99 44.61
CA LYS A 62 -36.06 14.50 46.00
C LYS A 62 -34.66 14.64 46.63
N GLY A 63 -34.04 15.82 46.49
CA GLY A 63 -32.75 16.11 47.11
C GLY A 63 -31.52 15.54 46.39
N ARG A 64 -31.69 15.04 45.16
CA ARG A 64 -30.58 14.72 44.25
C ARG A 64 -30.71 15.51 42.96
N VAL A 65 -29.61 16.11 42.52
CA VAL A 65 -29.53 16.89 41.29
C VAL A 65 -28.77 16.08 40.24
N LYS A 66 -29.35 15.99 39.04
CA LYS A 66 -28.68 15.53 37.84
C LYS A 66 -28.75 16.62 36.80
N GLY A 67 -27.73 16.76 35.98
CA GLY A 67 -27.74 17.76 34.93
C GLY A 67 -26.69 17.54 33.87
N GLU A 68 -26.73 18.44 32.90
CA GLU A 68 -25.80 18.51 31.79
C GLU A 68 -25.11 19.87 31.79
N ILE A 69 -23.82 19.84 31.48
CA ILE A 69 -22.95 21.00 31.32
C ILE A 69 -22.45 20.98 29.89
N THR A 70 -22.65 22.09 29.19
CA THR A 70 -22.15 22.30 27.84
C THR A 70 -21.26 23.53 27.83
N MET A 71 -20.03 23.38 27.32
CA MET A 71 -19.08 24.48 27.22
C MET A 71 -18.45 24.51 25.83
N THR A 72 -18.59 25.64 25.15
CA THR A 72 -17.97 25.89 23.83
C THR A 72 -16.56 26.43 24.00
N SER A 73 -15.65 26.02 23.12
CA SER A 73 -14.23 26.37 23.18
C SER A 73 -13.66 26.56 21.78
N SER A 74 -13.01 27.69 21.52
CA SER A 74 -12.34 27.98 20.24
C SER A 74 -10.83 27.72 20.26
N ILE A 75 -10.30 27.10 21.32
CA ILE A 75 -8.87 26.77 21.45
C ILE A 75 -8.57 25.40 20.83
N ASP A 76 -7.31 24.97 20.85
CA ASP A 76 -6.89 23.69 20.28
C ASP A 76 -7.47 22.48 21.04
N GLN A 77 -7.39 21.31 20.40
CA GLN A 77 -7.96 20.06 20.92
C GLN A 77 -7.34 19.64 22.26
N VAL A 78 -6.02 19.82 22.41
CA VAL A 78 -5.28 19.38 23.60
C VAL A 78 -5.68 20.25 24.78
N SER A 79 -5.62 21.57 24.60
CA SER A 79 -6.07 22.54 25.61
C SER A 79 -7.54 22.35 26.00
N THR A 80 -8.41 22.07 25.02
CA THR A 80 -9.82 21.77 25.29
C THR A 80 -10.00 20.48 26.09
N ALA A 81 -9.21 19.44 25.81
CA ALA A 81 -9.22 18.19 26.57
C ALA A 81 -8.72 18.37 28.01
N VAL A 82 -7.67 19.16 28.21
CA VAL A 82 -7.14 19.50 29.54
C VAL A 82 -8.20 20.22 30.38
N ILE A 83 -8.94 21.15 29.77
CA ILE A 83 -10.05 21.82 30.44
C ILE A 83 -11.17 20.85 30.78
N GLY A 84 -11.51 19.93 29.87
CA GLY A 84 -12.47 18.86 30.13
C GLY A 84 -12.06 18.01 31.34
N ALA A 85 -10.79 17.59 31.40
CA ALA A 85 -10.25 16.85 32.52
C ALA A 85 -10.30 17.66 33.83
N ALA A 86 -10.01 18.97 33.79
CA ALA A 86 -10.12 19.84 34.95
C ALA A 86 -11.56 19.92 35.48
N LEU A 87 -12.59 19.87 34.61
CA LEU A 87 -13.99 19.83 35.06
C LEU A 87 -14.29 18.57 35.90
N GLU A 88 -13.65 17.43 35.61
CA GLU A 88 -13.85 16.20 36.37
C GLU A 88 -13.21 16.23 37.76
N THR A 89 -12.26 17.14 38.00
CA THR A 89 -11.61 17.31 39.31
C THR A 89 -12.51 17.99 40.35
N ILE A 90 -13.62 18.60 39.92
CA ILE A 90 -14.56 19.31 40.77
C ILE A 90 -15.35 18.28 41.60
N ASP A 91 -15.08 18.22 42.90
CA ASP A 91 -15.68 17.27 43.83
C ASP A 91 -16.80 17.87 44.70
N ARG A 92 -16.95 19.20 44.67
CA ARG A 92 -17.88 19.94 45.51
C ARG A 92 -18.51 21.12 44.78
N ILE A 93 -19.82 21.29 44.93
CA ILE A 93 -20.55 22.44 44.37
C ILE A 93 -21.45 23.02 45.45
N GLY A 94 -21.16 24.27 45.84
CA GLY A 94 -21.75 24.86 47.04
C GLY A 94 -21.44 24.00 48.27
N PRO A 95 -22.44 23.64 49.11
CA PRO A 95 -22.24 22.75 50.25
C PRO A 95 -22.25 21.25 49.88
N CYS A 96 -22.63 20.90 48.65
CA CYS A 96 -22.91 19.52 48.24
C CYS A 96 -21.70 18.84 47.61
N LYS A 97 -21.54 17.53 47.86
CA LYS A 97 -20.62 16.69 47.07
C LYS A 97 -21.19 16.51 45.67
N ALA A 98 -20.33 16.62 44.68
CA ALA A 98 -20.70 16.51 43.28
C ALA A 98 -19.69 15.65 42.51
N VAL A 99 -20.16 15.06 41.42
CA VAL A 99 -19.33 14.34 40.46
C VAL A 99 -19.68 14.85 39.07
N ILE A 100 -18.67 15.38 38.38
CA ILE A 100 -18.76 15.75 36.97
C ILE A 100 -18.04 14.68 36.14
N ARG A 101 -18.64 14.29 35.02
CA ARG A 101 -18.02 13.39 34.03
C ARG A 101 -18.17 13.96 32.64
N VAL A 102 -17.07 14.13 31.93
CA VAL A 102 -17.07 14.52 30.52
C VAL A 102 -17.52 13.31 29.70
N GLN A 103 -18.61 13.47 28.95
CA GLN A 103 -19.17 12.43 28.10
C GLN A 103 -18.44 12.39 26.76
N ARG A 104 -18.24 13.55 26.15
CA ARG A 104 -17.57 13.69 24.86
C ARG A 104 -17.13 15.13 24.61
N ILE A 105 -16.08 15.29 23.80
CA ILE A 105 -15.66 16.59 23.25
C ILE A 105 -15.89 16.54 21.74
N GLU A 106 -16.82 17.36 21.26
CA GLU A 106 -17.29 17.36 19.88
C GLU A 106 -16.64 18.50 19.09
N ASN A 107 -16.07 18.20 17.93
CA ASN A 107 -15.58 19.22 17.01
C ASN A 107 -16.73 19.69 16.12
N ILE A 108 -17.17 20.95 16.25
CA ILE A 108 -18.35 21.41 15.49
C ILE A 108 -18.02 21.72 14.03
N HIS A 109 -16.74 21.87 13.70
CA HIS A 109 -16.32 22.14 12.33
C HIS A 109 -16.35 20.89 11.46
N SER A 110 -16.17 19.68 12.02
CA SER A 110 -16.25 18.46 11.21
C SER A 110 -17.67 18.21 10.69
N ALA A 111 -18.69 18.32 11.54
CA ALA A 111 -20.09 18.14 11.14
C ALA A 111 -20.58 19.26 10.19
N LYS A 112 -20.21 20.52 10.43
CA LYS A 112 -20.50 21.63 9.51
C LYS A 112 -19.76 21.45 8.18
N ARG A 113 -18.52 20.96 8.19
CA ARG A 113 -17.74 20.71 6.96
C ARG A 113 -18.44 19.67 6.09
N ASP A 114 -18.93 18.57 6.66
CA ASP A 114 -19.67 17.56 5.90
C ASP A 114 -20.96 18.14 5.30
N THR A 115 -21.69 18.95 6.08
CA THR A 115 -22.91 19.64 5.62
C THR A 115 -22.62 20.65 4.50
N VAL A 116 -21.53 21.42 4.61
CA VAL A 116 -21.08 22.37 3.58
C VAL A 116 -20.64 21.63 2.32
N ILE A 117 -19.92 20.52 2.47
CA ILE A 117 -19.55 19.65 1.37
C ILE A 117 -20.82 19.19 0.64
N ASP A 118 -21.79 18.58 1.34
CA ASP A 118 -23.01 18.05 0.73
C ASP A 118 -23.88 19.14 0.09
N ARG A 119 -23.94 20.33 0.69
CA ARG A 119 -24.61 21.48 0.05
C ARG A 119 -23.88 21.95 -1.20
N ALA A 120 -22.55 21.97 -1.19
CA ALA A 120 -21.75 22.30 -2.37
C ALA A 120 -21.93 21.24 -3.48
N LYS A 121 -22.01 19.95 -3.14
CA LYS A 121 -22.35 18.88 -4.11
C LYS A 121 -23.69 19.15 -4.77
N SER A 122 -24.70 19.48 -3.95
CA SER A 122 -26.06 19.72 -4.43
C SER A 122 -26.14 20.94 -5.35
N LEU A 123 -25.53 22.07 -4.95
CA LEU A 123 -25.47 23.28 -5.77
C LEU A 123 -24.74 23.06 -7.10
N LEU A 124 -23.68 22.26 -7.08
CA LEU A 124 -22.92 21.93 -8.27
C LEU A 124 -23.72 21.00 -9.21
N MET A 125 -24.52 20.07 -8.67
CA MET A 125 -25.46 19.27 -9.46
C MET A 125 -26.55 20.14 -10.09
N GLU A 126 -27.14 21.09 -9.34
CA GLU A 126 -28.13 22.06 -9.85
C GLU A 126 -27.54 22.93 -10.98
N MET A 127 -26.28 23.38 -10.85
CA MET A 127 -25.57 24.15 -11.89
C MET A 127 -25.27 23.32 -13.14
N ILE A 128 -24.99 22.03 -12.99
CA ILE A 128 -24.76 21.10 -14.11
C ILE A 128 -26.07 20.81 -14.85
N GLU A 129 -27.19 20.63 -14.12
CA GLU A 129 -28.52 20.42 -14.73
C GLU A 129 -29.00 21.64 -15.51
N THR A 130 -28.52 22.84 -15.15
CA THR A 130 -28.86 24.11 -15.83
C THR A 130 -27.84 24.53 -16.90
N GLY A 131 -26.67 23.90 -16.96
CA GLY A 131 -25.60 24.18 -17.93
C GLY A 131 -25.71 23.32 -19.19
N ALA A 132 -26.38 23.83 -20.23
CA ALA A 132 -26.27 23.27 -21.57
C ALA A 132 -24.88 23.54 -22.16
N ASP A 133 -24.23 22.46 -22.61
CA ASP A 133 -23.26 22.37 -23.71
C ASP A 133 -21.73 22.53 -23.54
N GLU A 134 -21.13 22.81 -22.38
CA GLU A 134 -19.65 22.79 -22.28
C GLU A 134 -19.11 22.21 -20.98
N SER A 135 -19.10 20.88 -20.78
CA SER A 135 -18.32 20.28 -19.67
C SER A 135 -18.27 18.75 -19.63
N LYS A 136 -17.78 18.08 -20.68
CA LYS A 136 -17.32 16.68 -20.49
C LYS A 136 -16.10 16.57 -19.55
N ASN A 137 -15.24 17.60 -19.51
CA ASN A 137 -14.01 17.56 -18.70
C ASN A 137 -14.22 17.93 -17.22
N ILE A 138 -15.16 18.83 -16.90
CA ILE A 138 -15.42 19.27 -15.51
C ILE A 138 -16.18 18.19 -14.74
N LEU A 139 -17.12 17.49 -15.40
CA LEU A 139 -17.87 16.37 -14.80
C LEU A 139 -16.96 15.22 -14.34
N ASP A 140 -15.88 14.93 -15.06
CA ASP A 140 -14.92 13.87 -14.70
C ASP A 140 -14.00 14.30 -13.53
N GLU A 141 -13.56 15.56 -13.50
CA GLU A 141 -12.81 16.15 -12.38
C GLU A 141 -13.64 16.32 -11.10
N VAL A 142 -14.94 16.51 -11.23
CA VAL A 142 -15.87 16.59 -10.11
C VAL A 142 -16.24 15.21 -9.58
N ARG A 143 -16.49 14.21 -10.46
CA ARG A 143 -16.73 12.82 -10.03
C ARG A 143 -15.59 12.31 -9.15
N ALA A 144 -14.36 12.64 -9.53
CA ALA A 144 -13.14 12.37 -8.79
C ALA A 144 -13.14 12.88 -7.33
N VAL A 145 -13.70 14.07 -7.11
CA VAL A 145 -13.78 14.73 -5.79
C VAL A 145 -15.00 14.27 -4.98
N LEU A 146 -16.08 13.88 -5.65
CA LEU A 146 -17.33 13.42 -5.03
C LEU A 146 -17.33 11.92 -4.69
N THR A 147 -16.51 11.11 -5.34
CA THR A 147 -16.31 9.70 -4.97
C THR A 147 -15.38 9.57 -3.77
N VAL A 148 -15.83 10.04 -2.61
CA VAL A 148 -15.37 9.44 -1.34
C VAL A 148 -16.15 8.14 -1.15
N ASP A 149 -15.99 7.22 -2.08
CA ASP A 149 -16.16 5.83 -1.70
C ASP A 149 -14.90 5.47 -0.94
N THR A 150 -15.01 5.46 0.38
CA THR A 150 -13.92 5.05 1.26
C THR A 150 -13.41 3.68 0.82
N GLU A 151 -12.08 3.58 0.69
CA GLU A 151 -11.40 2.29 0.58
C GLU A 151 -11.95 1.33 1.65
N ILE A 152 -12.26 0.12 1.23
CA ILE A 152 -12.70 -0.95 2.12
C ILE A 152 -11.54 -1.88 2.41
N GLU A 153 -11.67 -2.63 3.50
CA GLU A 153 -10.76 -3.73 3.78
C GLU A 153 -11.32 -5.03 3.20
N PHE A 154 -10.52 -5.73 2.40
CA PHE A 154 -10.82 -7.06 1.87
C PHE A 154 -9.74 -8.04 2.38
N HIS A 155 -10.05 -8.84 3.41
CA HIS A 155 -9.11 -9.82 3.99
C HIS A 155 -7.72 -9.23 4.30
N GLY A 156 -7.69 -8.04 4.93
CA GLY A 156 -6.47 -7.31 5.23
C GLY A 156 -5.74 -6.74 4.00
N MET A 157 -6.43 -6.57 2.87
CA MET A 157 -5.98 -5.83 1.69
C MET A 157 -6.81 -4.56 1.53
N THR A 158 -6.18 -3.46 1.10
CA THR A 158 -6.91 -2.24 0.75
C THR A 158 -7.60 -2.44 -0.59
N ALA A 159 -8.90 -2.17 -0.69
CA ALA A 159 -9.65 -2.35 -1.93
C ALA A 159 -10.69 -1.25 -2.15
N GLY A 160 -11.09 -1.08 -3.41
CA GLY A 160 -12.26 -0.26 -3.76
C GLY A 160 -13.57 -0.96 -3.37
N PRO A 161 -14.65 -0.18 -3.17
CA PRO A 161 -15.92 -0.70 -2.64
C PRO A 161 -16.56 -1.77 -3.55
N ASN A 162 -16.25 -1.74 -4.85
CA ASN A 162 -16.88 -2.59 -5.85
C ASN A 162 -16.04 -3.83 -6.20
N VAL A 163 -14.93 -4.09 -5.50
CA VAL A 163 -14.04 -5.23 -5.82
C VAL A 163 -14.79 -6.58 -5.81
N LYS A 164 -15.73 -6.77 -4.88
CA LYS A 164 -16.53 -8.01 -4.76
C LYS A 164 -17.60 -8.11 -5.83
N ASN A 165 -18.29 -7.01 -6.13
CA ASN A 165 -19.49 -7.01 -6.96
C ASN A 165 -19.20 -6.80 -8.46
N SER A 166 -18.07 -6.20 -8.80
CA SER A 166 -17.67 -5.94 -10.18
C SER A 166 -17.31 -7.23 -10.92
N GLU A 167 -17.64 -7.34 -12.20
CA GLU A 167 -17.22 -8.46 -13.07
C GLU A 167 -15.73 -8.40 -13.44
N ALA A 168 -15.11 -7.24 -13.27
CA ALA A 168 -13.70 -6.99 -13.52
C ALA A 168 -13.01 -6.42 -12.28
N ILE A 169 -11.73 -6.75 -12.09
CA ILE A 169 -10.90 -6.20 -11.01
C ILE A 169 -9.56 -5.70 -11.52
N ILE A 170 -8.98 -4.75 -10.80
CA ILE A 170 -7.63 -4.22 -11.05
C ILE A 170 -6.76 -4.51 -9.83
N ILE A 171 -5.65 -5.22 -10.03
CA ILE A 171 -4.68 -5.54 -8.99
C ILE A 171 -3.57 -4.49 -9.06
N VAL A 172 -3.28 -3.84 -7.94
CA VAL A 172 -2.23 -2.82 -7.78
C VAL A 172 -1.29 -3.20 -6.62
N GLU A 173 -0.15 -2.53 -6.51
CA GLU A 173 0.87 -2.86 -5.51
C GLU A 173 0.50 -2.36 -4.11
N GLY A 174 0.18 -1.07 -4.02
CA GLY A 174 0.05 -0.35 -2.76
C GLY A 174 -1.34 0.20 -2.47
N ARG A 175 -1.55 0.54 -1.19
CA ARG A 175 -2.76 1.23 -0.72
C ARG A 175 -2.99 2.58 -1.41
N ASN A 176 -1.91 3.30 -1.70
CA ASN A 176 -1.99 4.62 -2.30
C ASN A 176 -2.38 4.57 -3.78
N ASP A 177 -2.06 3.48 -4.47
CA ASP A 177 -2.54 3.21 -5.82
C ASP A 177 -4.06 3.07 -5.82
N VAL A 178 -4.62 2.27 -4.91
CA VAL A 178 -6.08 2.12 -4.75
C VAL A 178 -6.72 3.48 -4.52
N ARG A 179 -6.15 4.30 -3.64
CA ARG A 179 -6.65 5.66 -3.40
C ARG A 179 -6.57 6.54 -4.63
N ASN A 180 -5.48 6.47 -5.38
CA ASN A 180 -5.32 7.26 -6.59
C ASN A 180 -6.34 6.84 -7.65
N LEU A 181 -6.59 5.54 -7.81
CA LEU A 181 -7.62 5.02 -8.70
C LEU A 181 -9.04 5.42 -8.25
N LEU A 182 -9.32 5.39 -6.94
CA LEU A 182 -10.60 5.86 -6.38
C LEU A 182 -10.84 7.35 -6.65
N LYS A 183 -9.79 8.18 -6.54
CA LYS A 183 -9.85 9.60 -6.96
C LYS A 183 -10.25 9.76 -8.43
N PHE A 184 -10.14 8.75 -9.28
CA PHE A 184 -10.57 8.84 -10.69
C PHE A 184 -11.80 7.99 -10.99
N GLY A 185 -12.57 7.61 -9.95
CA GLY A 185 -13.81 6.86 -10.08
C GLY A 185 -13.64 5.37 -10.37
N ILE A 186 -12.42 4.84 -10.26
CA ILE A 186 -12.12 3.42 -10.46
C ILE A 186 -12.28 2.68 -9.12
N LYS A 187 -13.41 1.98 -8.98
CA LYS A 187 -13.91 1.44 -7.69
C LYS A 187 -13.63 -0.05 -7.47
N ASN A 188 -12.99 -0.71 -8.43
CA ASN A 188 -12.78 -2.16 -8.46
C ASN A 188 -11.29 -2.55 -8.32
N ALA A 189 -10.47 -1.66 -7.77
CA ALA A 189 -9.05 -1.90 -7.51
C ALA A 189 -8.82 -2.65 -6.18
N VAL A 190 -7.73 -3.41 -6.07
CA VAL A 190 -7.29 -4.10 -4.84
C VAL A 190 -5.77 -4.14 -4.77
N ALA A 191 -5.22 -3.81 -3.61
CA ALA A 191 -3.77 -3.76 -3.36
C ALA A 191 -3.24 -5.10 -2.84
N THR A 192 -2.08 -5.52 -3.35
CA THR A 192 -1.33 -6.69 -2.83
C THR A 192 -0.54 -6.37 -1.56
N MET A 193 -0.39 -5.09 -1.20
CA MET A 193 0.32 -4.60 -0.01
C MET A 193 1.81 -4.95 0.02
N GLY A 194 2.42 -5.19 -1.14
CA GLY A 194 3.86 -5.49 -1.28
C GLY A 194 4.31 -6.84 -0.71
N SER A 195 3.38 -7.70 -0.25
CA SER A 195 3.67 -9.00 0.37
C SER A 195 2.96 -10.12 -0.38
N GLY A 196 3.33 -10.33 -1.65
CA GLY A 196 2.80 -11.37 -2.52
C GLY A 196 1.27 -11.46 -2.64
N LEU A 197 0.77 -12.42 -3.43
CA LEU A 197 -0.67 -12.59 -3.61
C LEU A 197 -1.26 -13.48 -2.52
N LYS A 198 -2.17 -12.92 -1.73
CA LYS A 198 -2.96 -13.68 -0.76
C LYS A 198 -3.90 -14.68 -1.46
N PRO A 199 -4.13 -15.89 -0.89
CA PRO A 199 -5.04 -16.89 -1.47
C PRO A 199 -6.44 -16.35 -1.78
N GLU A 200 -6.97 -15.46 -0.94
CA GLU A 200 -8.28 -14.85 -1.11
C GLU A 200 -8.35 -13.94 -2.34
N LEU A 201 -7.25 -13.29 -2.72
CA LEU A 201 -7.16 -12.50 -3.95
C LEU A 201 -7.14 -13.41 -5.17
N ILE A 202 -6.43 -14.54 -5.10
CA ILE A 202 -6.37 -15.53 -6.19
C ILE A 202 -7.76 -16.13 -6.44
N GLU A 203 -8.47 -16.51 -5.37
CA GLU A 203 -9.84 -17.02 -5.47
C GLU A 203 -10.80 -15.96 -6.03
N LEU A 204 -10.69 -14.71 -5.57
CA LEU A 204 -11.49 -13.62 -6.10
C LEU A 204 -11.22 -13.42 -7.59
N ALA A 205 -9.96 -13.37 -8.01
CA ALA A 205 -9.54 -13.18 -9.39
C ALA A 205 -10.06 -14.30 -10.31
N GLY A 206 -10.02 -15.55 -9.86
CA GLY A 206 -10.52 -16.71 -10.63
C GLY A 206 -12.02 -16.66 -10.93
N LYS A 207 -12.80 -15.89 -10.16
CA LYS A 207 -14.26 -15.71 -10.36
C LYS A 207 -14.61 -14.54 -11.29
N LYS A 208 -13.62 -13.73 -11.72
CA LYS A 208 -13.86 -12.51 -12.51
C LYS A 208 -13.68 -12.77 -14.00
N LYS A 209 -14.44 -12.04 -14.83
CA LYS A 209 -14.32 -12.10 -16.29
C LYS A 209 -13.06 -11.39 -16.78
N SER A 210 -12.62 -10.35 -16.07
CA SER A 210 -11.41 -9.61 -16.41
C SER A 210 -10.60 -9.26 -15.16
N VAL A 211 -9.34 -9.67 -15.17
CA VAL A 211 -8.35 -9.35 -14.14
C VAL A 211 -7.21 -8.59 -14.81
N THR A 212 -6.97 -7.36 -14.38
CA THR A 212 -5.89 -6.51 -14.90
C THR A 212 -4.88 -6.26 -13.80
N ALA A 213 -3.60 -6.54 -14.02
CA ALA A 213 -2.53 -6.01 -13.16
C ALA A 213 -2.16 -4.60 -13.63
N PHE A 214 -2.21 -3.60 -12.76
CA PHE A 214 -1.74 -2.24 -13.05
C PHE A 214 -0.61 -1.88 -12.10
N LEU A 215 0.61 -1.87 -12.63
CA LEU A 215 1.84 -1.87 -11.83
C LEU A 215 2.74 -0.69 -12.18
N ASP A 216 3.66 -0.38 -11.27
CA ASP A 216 4.62 0.70 -11.40
C ASP A 216 5.59 0.48 -12.56
N GLY A 217 6.06 1.59 -13.15
CA GLY A 217 6.89 1.60 -14.35
C GLY A 217 8.37 1.36 -14.08
N ASP A 218 8.70 0.80 -12.92
CA ASP A 218 10.05 0.61 -12.42
C ASP A 218 10.48 -0.87 -12.51
N ARG A 219 11.50 -1.28 -11.75
CA ARG A 219 11.91 -2.69 -11.69
C ARG A 219 11.05 -3.50 -10.72
N GLY A 220 10.60 -2.89 -9.61
CA GLY A 220 9.74 -3.52 -8.61
C GLY A 220 8.43 -4.00 -9.23
N GLY A 221 7.75 -3.13 -9.96
CA GLY A 221 6.51 -3.46 -10.67
C GLY A 221 6.67 -4.58 -11.71
N ARG A 222 7.84 -4.68 -12.36
CA ARG A 222 8.11 -5.80 -13.30
C ARG A 222 8.31 -7.13 -12.59
N LEU A 223 8.98 -7.15 -11.44
CA LEU A 223 9.14 -8.35 -10.63
C LEU A 223 7.79 -8.82 -10.06
N LEU A 224 7.00 -7.87 -9.56
CA LEU A 224 5.65 -8.14 -9.07
C LEU A 224 4.74 -8.69 -10.18
N LEU A 225 4.91 -8.23 -11.43
CA LEU A 225 4.18 -8.81 -12.56
C LEU A 225 4.50 -10.30 -12.75
N MET A 226 5.77 -10.69 -12.63
CA MET A 226 6.19 -12.09 -12.77
C MET A 226 5.57 -12.96 -11.69
N GLU A 227 5.53 -12.45 -10.45
CA GLU A 227 4.85 -13.11 -9.34
C GLU A 227 3.34 -13.25 -9.59
N ILE A 228 2.64 -12.16 -9.93
CA ILE A 228 1.20 -12.16 -10.25
C ILE A 228 0.90 -13.14 -11.39
N SER A 229 1.72 -13.12 -12.45
CA SER A 229 1.56 -14.03 -13.59
C SER A 229 1.77 -15.49 -13.19
N GLY A 230 2.75 -15.77 -12.33
CA GLY A 230 3.00 -17.12 -11.81
C GLY A 230 1.85 -17.64 -10.94
N SER A 231 1.32 -16.80 -10.04
CA SER A 231 0.24 -17.20 -9.13
C SER A 231 -1.14 -17.27 -9.80
N LEU A 232 -1.48 -16.32 -10.68
CA LEU A 232 -2.81 -16.26 -11.30
C LEU A 232 -2.92 -17.05 -12.62
N GLY A 233 -1.79 -17.27 -13.31
CA GLY A 233 -1.75 -17.96 -14.60
C GLY A 233 -2.78 -17.41 -15.58
N LYS A 234 -3.68 -18.27 -16.05
CA LYS A 234 -4.73 -17.93 -17.04
C LYS A 234 -5.79 -16.95 -16.51
N SER A 235 -5.89 -16.77 -15.20
CA SER A 235 -6.85 -15.83 -14.61
C SER A 235 -6.43 -14.38 -14.83
N LEU A 236 -5.13 -14.11 -15.02
CA LEU A 236 -4.64 -12.79 -15.39
C LEU A 236 -4.93 -12.52 -16.87
N THR A 237 -5.83 -11.56 -17.14
CA THR A 237 -6.27 -11.28 -18.51
C THR A 237 -5.47 -10.19 -19.19
N HIS A 238 -5.14 -9.12 -18.46
CA HIS A 238 -4.49 -7.93 -19.00
C HIS A 238 -3.43 -7.38 -18.04
N VAL A 239 -2.52 -6.60 -18.61
CA VAL A 239 -1.48 -5.89 -17.87
C VAL A 239 -1.43 -4.45 -18.36
N ALA A 240 -1.41 -3.52 -17.43
CA ALA A 240 -1.11 -2.12 -17.65
C ALA A 240 0.14 -1.77 -16.84
N MET A 241 1.04 -0.99 -17.44
CA MET A 241 2.23 -0.48 -16.75
C MET A 241 2.13 1.04 -16.68
N ALA A 242 2.52 1.62 -15.56
CA ALA A 242 2.78 3.05 -15.47
C ALA A 242 3.95 3.44 -16.41
N PRO A 243 4.04 4.71 -16.82
CA PRO A 243 5.20 5.19 -17.58
C PRO A 243 6.52 4.90 -16.87
N GLN A 244 7.61 4.78 -17.64
CA GLN A 244 8.93 4.45 -17.10
C GLN A 244 9.29 5.33 -15.89
N SER A 245 9.68 4.69 -14.80
CA SER A 245 10.08 5.34 -13.54
C SER A 245 8.98 6.21 -12.91
N ARG A 246 7.70 5.91 -13.16
CA ARG A 246 6.55 6.52 -12.48
C ARG A 246 5.79 5.47 -11.68
N GLU A 247 5.29 5.90 -10.53
CA GLU A 247 4.47 5.12 -9.62
C GLU A 247 2.99 5.42 -9.85
N VAL A 248 2.13 4.41 -9.73
CA VAL A 248 0.68 4.51 -9.93
C VAL A 248 0.05 5.54 -8.97
N GLU A 249 0.55 5.64 -7.74
CA GLU A 249 0.10 6.64 -6.75
C GLU A 249 0.30 8.10 -7.15
N HIS A 250 1.17 8.38 -8.13
CA HIS A 250 1.52 9.73 -8.59
C HIS A 250 1.03 10.05 -10.00
N LEU A 251 0.25 9.15 -10.62
CA LEU A 251 -0.28 9.38 -11.96
C LEU A 251 -1.48 10.34 -11.94
N GLU A 252 -1.52 11.22 -12.94
CA GLU A 252 -2.70 12.04 -13.25
C GLU A 252 -3.80 11.18 -13.88
N GLY A 253 -5.07 11.57 -13.72
CA GLY A 253 -6.22 10.80 -14.20
C GLY A 253 -6.21 10.52 -15.70
N LYS A 254 -5.71 11.46 -16.51
CA LYS A 254 -5.53 11.27 -17.96
C LYS A 254 -4.53 10.16 -18.28
N VAL A 255 -3.46 10.06 -17.49
CA VAL A 255 -2.40 9.04 -17.64
C VAL A 255 -2.92 7.69 -17.18
N VAL A 256 -3.59 7.62 -16.03
CA VAL A 256 -4.26 6.40 -15.53
C VAL A 256 -5.22 5.83 -16.58
N THR A 257 -6.09 6.68 -17.12
CA THR A 257 -7.07 6.28 -18.14
C THR A 257 -6.39 5.80 -19.42
N LYS A 258 -5.33 6.48 -19.86
CA LYS A 258 -4.54 6.07 -21.02
C LYS A 258 -3.90 4.70 -20.81
N CYS A 259 -3.25 4.46 -19.67
CA CYS A 259 -2.62 3.17 -19.34
C CYS A 259 -3.64 2.03 -19.32
N LEU A 260 -4.80 2.23 -18.68
CA LEU A 260 -5.84 1.21 -18.59
C LEU A 260 -6.55 0.94 -19.93
N ASN A 261 -6.71 1.96 -20.78
CA ASN A 261 -7.24 1.79 -22.14
C ASN A 261 -6.24 1.10 -23.08
N GLN A 262 -4.94 1.30 -22.86
CA GLN A 262 -3.86 0.70 -23.63
C GLN A 262 -3.30 -0.57 -22.97
N LYS A 263 -4.05 -1.20 -22.06
CA LYS A 263 -3.65 -2.45 -21.42
C LYS A 263 -3.42 -3.55 -22.45
N GLU A 264 -2.35 -4.30 -22.27
CA GLU A 264 -1.96 -5.39 -23.15
C GLU A 264 -2.51 -6.72 -22.64
N ALA A 265 -2.73 -7.69 -23.52
CA ALA A 265 -3.05 -9.05 -23.11
C ALA A 265 -1.89 -9.63 -22.28
N ALA A 266 -2.22 -10.30 -21.16
CA ALA A 266 -1.23 -10.70 -20.16
C ALA A 266 -0.06 -11.50 -20.74
N ASN A 267 -0.34 -12.53 -21.55
CA ASN A 267 0.70 -13.36 -22.19
C ASN A 267 1.70 -12.53 -23.01
N LYS A 268 1.20 -11.54 -23.77
CA LYS A 268 2.04 -10.69 -24.62
C LYS A 268 2.91 -9.75 -23.77
N ALA A 269 2.31 -9.14 -22.75
CA ALA A 269 2.99 -8.22 -21.85
C ALA A 269 4.11 -8.91 -21.06
N VAL A 270 3.81 -10.09 -20.49
CA VAL A 270 4.77 -10.89 -19.72
C VAL A 270 5.95 -11.28 -20.61
N SER A 271 5.72 -11.87 -21.79
CA SER A 271 6.82 -12.25 -22.70
C SER A 271 7.70 -11.05 -23.11
N ARG A 272 7.10 -9.88 -23.37
CA ARG A 272 7.84 -8.67 -23.70
C ARG A 272 8.70 -8.19 -22.52
N ILE A 273 8.13 -8.13 -21.33
CA ILE A 273 8.81 -7.63 -20.13
C ILE A 273 9.92 -8.59 -19.70
N THR A 274 9.72 -9.91 -19.76
CA THR A 274 10.78 -10.90 -19.51
C THR A 274 11.96 -10.71 -20.48
N ALA A 275 11.68 -10.47 -21.77
CA ALA A 275 12.73 -10.22 -22.75
C ALA A 275 13.47 -8.88 -22.54
N GLU A 276 12.78 -7.85 -22.04
CA GLU A 276 13.41 -6.57 -21.64
C GLU A 276 14.30 -6.75 -20.42
N MET A 277 13.83 -7.46 -19.38
CA MET A 277 14.59 -7.76 -18.17
C MET A 277 15.86 -8.55 -18.49
N ALA A 278 15.76 -9.59 -19.32
CA ALA A 278 16.94 -10.36 -19.75
C ALA A 278 17.98 -9.52 -20.51
N LYS A 279 17.54 -8.51 -21.28
CA LYS A 279 18.45 -7.58 -21.98
C LYS A 279 19.11 -6.59 -21.04
N ASP A 280 18.40 -6.11 -20.03
CA ASP A 280 18.95 -5.16 -19.06
C ASP A 280 19.87 -5.86 -18.06
N ASP A 281 19.58 -7.10 -17.69
CA ASP A 281 20.52 -7.97 -16.97
C ASP A 281 21.80 -8.16 -17.80
N ASP A 282 21.69 -8.56 -19.08
CA ASP A 282 22.82 -8.68 -20.02
C ASP A 282 23.64 -7.37 -20.18
N LYS A 283 23.01 -6.18 -20.06
CA LYS A 283 23.71 -4.89 -20.10
C LYS A 283 24.43 -4.54 -18.80
N SER A 284 23.84 -4.90 -17.65
CA SER A 284 24.40 -4.60 -16.33
C SER A 284 25.55 -5.52 -15.96
N VAL A 285 25.49 -6.79 -16.38
CA VAL A 285 26.57 -7.78 -16.21
C VAL A 285 27.55 -7.81 -17.39
N GLY A 286 27.21 -7.15 -18.50
CA GLY A 286 28.00 -7.06 -19.73
C GLY A 286 27.92 -8.31 -20.62
N ARG A 287 28.08 -8.12 -21.94
CA ARG A 287 28.54 -9.17 -22.87
C ARG A 287 30.03 -8.94 -23.10
N GLY A 288 30.89 -9.68 -22.40
CA GLY A 288 32.33 -9.53 -22.51
C GLY A 288 33.10 -10.65 -21.80
N SER A 289 34.36 -10.85 -22.20
CA SER A 289 35.28 -11.83 -21.61
C SER A 289 35.58 -11.46 -20.15
N ALA A 290 35.06 -12.22 -19.18
CA ALA A 290 35.44 -12.04 -17.78
C ALA A 290 36.18 -13.28 -17.25
N ALA A 291 37.29 -13.00 -16.55
CA ALA A 291 38.32 -13.87 -15.96
C ALA A 291 39.24 -14.65 -16.95
N LEU A 292 40.53 -14.29 -16.92
CA LEU A 292 41.66 -14.97 -17.60
C LEU A 292 42.07 -16.29 -16.90
N GLU A 293 41.51 -16.58 -15.72
CA GLU A 293 41.74 -17.82 -14.97
C GLU A 293 40.44 -18.25 -14.27
N ALA A 294 40.12 -19.54 -14.35
CA ALA A 294 38.98 -20.12 -13.65
C ALA A 294 39.19 -20.17 -12.12
N PRO A 295 38.14 -20.03 -11.28
CA PRO A 295 38.23 -20.29 -9.85
C PRO A 295 38.70 -21.72 -9.55
N ASP A 296 39.39 -21.93 -8.44
CA ASP A 296 39.96 -23.25 -8.07
C ASP A 296 38.89 -24.37 -8.02
N ASP A 297 37.67 -24.03 -7.61
CA ASP A 297 36.54 -24.95 -7.60
C ASP A 297 36.20 -25.44 -9.02
N VAL A 298 36.21 -24.53 -10.01
CA VAL A 298 35.95 -24.85 -11.42
C VAL A 298 37.11 -25.63 -12.04
N LYS A 299 38.36 -25.35 -11.64
CA LYS A 299 39.54 -26.14 -12.03
C LYS A 299 39.40 -27.58 -11.55
N GLY A 300 38.86 -27.80 -10.35
CA GLY A 300 38.56 -29.12 -9.79
C GLY A 300 37.58 -29.95 -10.64
N TRP A 301 36.74 -29.30 -11.45
CA TRP A 301 35.75 -29.98 -12.29
C TRP A 301 36.33 -30.57 -13.58
N ALA A 302 37.58 -30.24 -13.93
CA ALA A 302 38.23 -30.72 -15.15
C ALA A 302 38.20 -32.25 -15.27
N GLY A 303 38.45 -32.95 -14.14
CA GLY A 303 38.45 -34.40 -14.08
C GLY A 303 37.08 -35.04 -14.35
N MET A 304 35.99 -34.30 -14.17
CA MET A 304 34.64 -34.77 -14.50
C MET A 304 34.35 -34.73 -16.01
N MET A 305 35.17 -34.01 -16.80
CA MET A 305 35.01 -34.00 -18.24
C MET A 305 35.59 -35.26 -18.90
N ASP A 306 36.51 -35.95 -18.23
CA ASP A 306 37.12 -37.19 -18.71
C ASP A 306 36.09 -38.33 -18.70
N GLY A 307 35.85 -38.93 -19.87
CA GLY A 307 34.88 -40.01 -20.05
C GLY A 307 33.51 -39.58 -20.59
N LEU A 308 33.24 -38.27 -20.72
CA LEU A 308 32.00 -37.77 -21.32
C LEU A 308 32.01 -37.88 -22.85
N LYS A 309 30.90 -38.38 -23.41
CA LYS A 309 30.66 -38.35 -24.86
C LYS A 309 30.26 -36.93 -25.28
N ARG A 310 30.44 -36.64 -26.58
CA ARG A 310 30.10 -35.34 -27.16
C ARG A 310 28.67 -34.92 -26.81
N ASN A 311 28.51 -33.67 -26.34
CA ASN A 311 27.25 -33.05 -25.91
C ASN A 311 26.58 -33.71 -24.69
N GLN A 312 27.32 -34.44 -23.87
CA GLN A 312 26.88 -34.82 -22.52
C GLN A 312 27.27 -33.75 -21.50
N ALA A 313 26.52 -33.72 -20.41
CA ALA A 313 26.69 -32.83 -19.29
C ALA A 313 26.73 -33.61 -17.98
N ILE A 314 27.48 -33.10 -17.00
CA ILE A 314 27.40 -33.49 -15.59
C ILE A 314 26.97 -32.26 -14.82
N ILE A 315 26.03 -32.44 -13.90
CA ILE A 315 25.63 -31.42 -12.93
C ILE A 315 26.52 -31.61 -11.71
N VAL A 316 27.19 -30.54 -11.28
CA VAL A 316 28.02 -30.53 -10.07
C VAL A 316 27.15 -30.09 -8.91
N LEU A 317 27.11 -30.89 -7.84
CA LEU A 317 26.31 -30.65 -6.64
C LEU A 317 27.13 -29.94 -5.55
N GLU A 318 26.48 -29.49 -4.48
CA GLU A 318 27.14 -28.74 -3.39
C GLU A 318 28.25 -29.50 -2.66
N ASP A 319 28.20 -30.84 -2.68
CA ASP A 319 29.23 -31.70 -2.09
C ASP A 319 30.45 -31.89 -3.01
N GLY A 320 30.46 -31.25 -4.17
CA GLY A 320 31.52 -31.38 -5.18
C GLY A 320 31.44 -32.68 -5.99
N SER A 321 30.38 -33.49 -5.84
CA SER A 321 30.14 -34.67 -6.67
C SER A 321 29.44 -34.32 -7.98
N GLY A 322 29.60 -35.20 -8.98
CA GLY A 322 28.96 -35.07 -10.28
C GLY A 322 27.79 -36.04 -10.43
N SER A 323 26.70 -35.58 -11.05
CA SER A 323 25.60 -36.43 -11.49
C SER A 323 26.03 -37.47 -12.54
N GLU A 324 25.14 -38.42 -12.85
CA GLU A 324 25.32 -39.25 -14.04
C GLU A 324 25.33 -38.40 -15.33
N PRO A 325 26.03 -38.84 -16.40
CA PRO A 325 26.09 -38.12 -17.66
C PRO A 325 24.72 -37.95 -18.33
N VAL A 326 24.25 -36.71 -18.44
CA VAL A 326 22.98 -36.37 -19.07
C VAL A 326 23.22 -35.85 -20.49
N GLY A 327 22.42 -36.29 -21.45
CA GLY A 327 22.46 -35.71 -22.81
C GLY A 327 21.89 -34.29 -22.84
N ALA A 328 22.36 -33.45 -23.76
CA ALA A 328 21.89 -32.06 -23.91
C ALA A 328 20.36 -31.89 -24.02
N ALA A 329 19.62 -32.91 -24.49
CA ALA A 329 18.16 -32.88 -24.57
C ALA A 329 17.46 -33.13 -23.22
N GLY A 330 18.08 -33.91 -22.32
CA GLY A 330 17.54 -34.24 -21.00
C GLY A 330 18.04 -33.33 -19.87
N LEU A 331 19.01 -32.46 -20.17
CA LEU A 331 19.66 -31.60 -19.18
C LEU A 331 18.69 -30.68 -18.43
N GLU A 332 17.64 -30.19 -19.11
CA GLU A 332 16.63 -29.32 -18.52
C GLU A 332 15.82 -30.02 -17.42
N SER A 333 15.38 -31.26 -17.67
CA SER A 333 14.70 -32.08 -16.65
C SER A 333 15.65 -32.40 -15.51
N ALA A 334 16.87 -32.83 -15.83
CA ALA A 334 17.85 -33.20 -14.80
C ALA A 334 18.23 -32.02 -13.89
N LEU A 335 18.31 -30.80 -14.42
CA LEU A 335 18.55 -29.59 -13.62
C LEU A 335 17.36 -29.21 -12.74
N THR A 336 16.14 -29.51 -13.20
CA THR A 336 14.92 -29.27 -12.40
C THR A 336 14.81 -30.26 -11.24
N ASP A 337 15.25 -31.50 -11.46
CA ASP A 337 15.19 -32.58 -10.47
C ASP A 337 16.41 -32.59 -9.52
N ALA A 338 17.48 -31.87 -9.84
CA ALA A 338 18.70 -31.81 -9.04
C ALA A 338 18.58 -30.78 -7.90
N GLU A 339 18.62 -31.25 -6.66
CA GLU A 339 18.77 -30.37 -5.49
C GLU A 339 20.24 -30.00 -5.27
N GLY A 340 20.54 -28.71 -5.11
CA GLY A 340 21.89 -28.24 -4.79
C GLY A 340 22.86 -28.17 -5.96
N ALA A 341 22.38 -27.94 -7.18
CA ALA A 341 23.25 -27.78 -8.34
C ALA A 341 24.08 -26.48 -8.26
N GLN A 342 25.41 -26.60 -8.27
CA GLN A 342 26.35 -25.48 -8.21
C GLN A 342 27.08 -25.20 -9.53
N GLY A 343 27.15 -26.19 -10.42
CA GLY A 343 27.92 -26.09 -11.65
C GLY A 343 27.44 -27.04 -12.75
N ILE A 344 27.84 -26.76 -14.00
CA ILE A 344 27.65 -27.69 -15.12
C ILE A 344 28.97 -27.94 -15.82
N VAL A 345 29.32 -29.21 -16.01
CA VAL A 345 30.44 -29.64 -16.86
C VAL A 345 29.88 -30.17 -18.17
N PHE A 346 30.16 -29.49 -19.29
CA PHE A 346 29.58 -29.81 -20.60
C PHE A 346 30.64 -30.22 -21.62
N ALA A 347 30.53 -31.45 -22.13
CA ALA A 347 31.42 -32.02 -23.14
C ALA A 347 31.09 -31.54 -24.56
N GLY A 348 31.01 -30.22 -24.74
CA GLY A 348 30.70 -29.56 -26.01
C GLY A 348 31.05 -28.07 -25.98
N LYS A 349 30.64 -27.35 -27.03
CA LYS A 349 30.76 -25.89 -27.06
C LYS A 349 29.66 -25.26 -26.23
N VAL A 350 30.00 -24.39 -25.29
CA VAL A 350 28.99 -23.65 -24.51
C VAL A 350 28.19 -22.76 -25.46
N SER A 351 26.89 -23.07 -25.59
CA SER A 351 25.96 -22.38 -26.49
C SER A 351 24.98 -21.51 -25.68
N ASN A 352 24.24 -20.64 -26.36
CA ASN A 352 23.20 -19.81 -25.72
C ASN A 352 22.21 -20.64 -24.88
N ARG A 353 21.86 -21.85 -25.35
CA ARG A 353 20.98 -22.76 -24.63
C ARG A 353 21.58 -23.23 -23.30
N ILE A 354 22.89 -23.46 -23.24
CA ILE A 354 23.55 -23.89 -22.00
C ILE A 354 23.57 -22.75 -20.98
N PHE A 355 23.82 -21.51 -21.41
CA PHE A 355 23.71 -20.33 -20.54
C PHE A 355 22.29 -20.16 -19.99
N GLU A 356 21.27 -20.33 -20.82
CA GLU A 356 19.86 -20.21 -20.41
C GLU A 356 19.46 -21.30 -19.41
N LEU A 357 19.88 -22.54 -19.63
CA LEU A 357 19.64 -23.66 -18.71
C LEU A 357 20.35 -23.45 -17.36
N ALA A 358 21.61 -23.04 -17.38
CA ALA A 358 22.37 -22.76 -16.16
C ALA A 358 21.76 -21.58 -15.37
N SER A 359 21.44 -20.48 -16.05
CA SER A 359 20.82 -19.30 -15.45
C SER A 359 19.45 -19.63 -14.84
N GLY A 360 18.62 -20.39 -15.57
CA GLY A 360 17.31 -20.84 -15.09
C GLY A 360 17.39 -21.76 -13.85
N ALA A 361 18.49 -22.50 -13.71
CA ALA A 361 18.78 -23.34 -12.55
C ALA A 361 19.51 -22.60 -11.41
N GLY A 362 19.79 -21.30 -11.54
CA GLY A 362 20.53 -20.52 -10.55
C GLY A 362 22.05 -20.82 -10.48
N ILE A 363 22.60 -21.48 -11.50
CA ILE A 363 24.00 -21.89 -11.56
C ILE A 363 24.87 -20.75 -12.11
N GLY A 364 25.87 -20.33 -11.34
CA GLY A 364 26.76 -19.23 -11.72
C GLY A 364 27.90 -19.62 -12.67
N ASN A 365 28.31 -20.88 -12.73
CA ASN A 365 29.52 -21.31 -13.45
C ASN A 365 29.28 -22.55 -14.34
N VAL A 366 29.83 -22.53 -15.56
CA VAL A 366 29.79 -23.64 -16.52
C VAL A 366 31.20 -23.92 -17.03
N LEU A 367 31.66 -25.18 -16.94
CA LEU A 367 32.89 -25.64 -17.57
C LEU A 367 32.56 -26.35 -18.89
N GLY A 368 33.02 -25.81 -20.01
CA GLY A 368 32.82 -26.39 -21.34
C GLY A 368 34.11 -26.95 -21.93
N LYS A 369 33.98 -27.90 -22.86
CA LYS A 369 35.12 -28.34 -23.68
C LYS A 369 35.71 -27.17 -24.50
N THR A 370 34.84 -26.29 -24.98
CA THR A 370 35.23 -25.03 -25.63
C THR A 370 34.19 -23.95 -25.30
N VAL A 371 34.62 -22.70 -25.20
CA VAL A 371 33.72 -21.55 -25.05
C VAL A 371 33.74 -20.73 -26.33
N GLY A 372 32.62 -20.11 -26.67
CA GLY A 372 32.54 -19.18 -27.80
C GLY A 372 33.10 -17.80 -27.44
N ASN A 373 32.90 -16.82 -28.33
CA ASN A 373 33.30 -15.43 -28.09
C ASN A 373 32.56 -14.78 -26.91
N VAL A 374 31.52 -15.42 -26.38
CA VAL A 374 30.74 -14.99 -25.23
C VAL A 374 31.05 -15.96 -24.10
N THR A 375 31.73 -15.47 -23.07
CA THR A 375 32.08 -16.25 -21.87
C THR A 375 31.20 -15.90 -20.68
N LEU A 376 30.49 -14.76 -20.69
CA LEU A 376 29.55 -14.35 -19.65
C LEU A 376 28.20 -13.98 -20.28
N LYS A 377 27.10 -14.58 -19.77
CA LYS A 377 25.74 -14.28 -20.21
C LYS A 377 24.72 -14.65 -19.13
N GLY A 378 23.72 -13.80 -18.87
CA GLY A 378 22.65 -14.11 -17.92
C GLY A 378 23.11 -14.45 -16.50
N GLY A 379 24.19 -13.80 -16.02
CA GLY A 379 24.79 -14.06 -14.72
C GLY A 379 25.64 -15.34 -14.63
N VAL A 380 25.78 -16.08 -15.73
CA VAL A 380 26.53 -17.33 -15.81
C VAL A 380 27.86 -17.11 -16.53
N GLN A 381 28.95 -17.49 -15.85
CA GLN A 381 30.30 -17.48 -16.39
C GLN A 381 30.65 -18.86 -16.96
N ALA A 382 31.13 -18.89 -18.20
CA ALA A 382 31.60 -20.07 -18.90
C ALA A 382 33.13 -20.06 -18.99
N PHE A 383 33.74 -21.20 -18.66
CA PHE A 383 35.17 -21.47 -18.76
C PHE A 383 35.41 -22.60 -19.76
N GLY A 384 36.47 -22.49 -20.56
CA GLY A 384 36.94 -23.58 -21.39
C GLY A 384 37.94 -24.44 -20.61
N ILE A 385 38.06 -25.73 -20.95
CA ILE A 385 39.18 -26.55 -20.46
C ILE A 385 40.54 -25.90 -20.73
N ASN A 386 40.67 -25.17 -21.83
CA ASN A 386 41.91 -24.50 -22.20
C ASN A 386 42.17 -23.21 -21.38
N ASP A 387 41.18 -22.77 -20.58
CA ASP A 387 41.22 -21.56 -19.76
C ASP A 387 41.41 -21.88 -18.25
N LEU A 388 41.65 -23.16 -17.91
CA LEU A 388 41.83 -23.68 -16.54
C LEU A 388 43.26 -23.57 -16.01
#